data_AF-A0A938M2F0-F1
#
_entry.id   AF-A0A938M2F0-F1
#
_cell.length_a   1.000
_cell.length_b   1.000
_cell.length_c   1.000
_cell.angle_alpha   90.00
_cell.angle_beta   90.00
_cell.angle_gamma   90.00
#
_symmetry.space_group_name_H-M   'P 1'
#
loop_
_entity.id
_entity.type
_entity.pdbx_description
1 polymer ?
#
loop_
_entity_poly.entity_id
_entity_poly.type
_entity_poly.pdbx_seq_one_letter_code
_entity_poly.pdbx_strand_id
1 'polypeptide(L)'
;MTFARPGDPPQAGKESLWARLDAQTAPPASPACAVRGTADRAAASLWHALDRGLDAAMRQPRRADGILEHRVECRREGTHYVLQNPQTDAYLKLSEKDYFIWQRLDGQRAVGEIAADYLNAHNT
;
A
#
# COMPACT_ATOMS: atom_id res chain seq x y z
N MET A 1 23.15 -41.91 -40.49
CA MET A 1 21.78 -41.57 -40.90
C MET A 1 21.07 -40.98 -39.69
N THR A 2 20.93 -39.67 -39.64
CA THR A 2 20.38 -38.92 -38.50
C THR A 2 18.89 -38.69 -38.74
N PHE A 3 18.05 -39.16 -37.80
CA PHE A 3 16.61 -38.95 -37.84
C PHE A 3 16.26 -37.55 -37.33
N ALA A 4 15.59 -36.76 -38.17
CA ALA A 4 15.03 -35.45 -37.83
C ALA A 4 13.80 -35.62 -36.94
N ARG A 5 13.68 -34.81 -35.88
CA ARG A 5 12.51 -34.74 -35.00
C ARG A 5 11.52 -33.71 -35.57
N PRO A 6 10.22 -34.02 -35.71
CA PRO A 6 9.24 -33.07 -36.21
C PRO A 6 8.80 -32.13 -35.07
N GLY A 7 8.91 -30.82 -35.26
CA GLY A 7 8.38 -29.87 -34.29
C GLY A 7 8.92 -28.44 -34.28
N ASP A 8 9.72 -27.98 -35.25
CA ASP A 8 10.12 -26.58 -35.28
C ASP A 8 9.01 -25.70 -35.91
N PRO A 9 8.49 -24.68 -35.20
CA PRO A 9 7.57 -23.72 -35.79
C PRO A 9 8.30 -22.82 -36.82
N PRO A 10 7.60 -22.34 -37.86
CA PRO A 10 8.19 -21.56 -38.93
C PRO A 10 8.71 -20.22 -38.41
N GLN A 11 10.01 -19.98 -38.57
CA GLN A 11 10.68 -18.70 -38.34
C GLN A 11 10.25 -17.68 -39.40
N ALA A 12 9.10 -17.05 -39.18
CA ALA A 12 8.59 -15.96 -40.01
C ALA A 12 8.60 -14.64 -39.21
N GLY A 13 9.53 -13.75 -39.58
CA GLY A 13 9.40 -12.29 -39.53
C GLY A 13 8.64 -11.69 -38.36
N LYS A 14 9.23 -11.72 -37.17
CA LYS A 14 8.88 -10.82 -36.06
C LYS A 14 10.16 -10.33 -35.43
N GLU A 15 10.82 -9.38 -36.10
CA GLU A 15 11.79 -8.52 -35.41
C GLU A 15 11.09 -8.01 -34.15
N SER A 16 11.59 -8.42 -32.99
CA SER A 16 10.89 -8.23 -31.74
C SER A 16 10.72 -6.74 -31.52
N LEU A 17 9.46 -6.34 -31.33
CA LEU A 17 9.08 -4.96 -31.03
C LEU A 17 9.85 -4.43 -29.80
N TRP A 18 10.23 -5.35 -28.91
CA TRP A 18 11.12 -5.13 -27.77
C TRP A 18 12.57 -4.79 -28.17
N ALA A 19 13.16 -5.47 -29.17
CA ALA A 19 14.50 -5.11 -29.65
C ALA A 19 14.54 -3.72 -30.31
N ARG A 20 13.43 -3.29 -30.93
CA ARG A 20 13.30 -1.93 -31.47
C ARG A 20 13.22 -0.87 -30.36
N LEU A 21 12.68 -1.22 -29.20
CA LEU A 21 12.62 -0.33 -28.04
C LEU A 21 14.00 -0.15 -27.41
N ASP A 22 14.79 -1.23 -27.33
CA ASP A 22 16.17 -1.20 -26.83
C ASP A 22 17.12 -0.41 -27.77
N ALA A 23 16.85 -0.39 -29.07
CA ALA A 23 17.58 0.45 -30.02
C ALA A 23 17.25 1.95 -29.88
N GLN A 24 16.09 2.28 -29.31
CA GLN A 24 15.58 3.64 -29.17
C GLN A 24 15.99 4.31 -27.84
N THR A 25 16.59 3.55 -26.92
CA THR A 25 17.20 4.06 -25.68
C THR A 25 18.66 4.49 -25.83
N ALA A 26 19.27 4.30 -27.02
CA ALA A 26 20.55 4.93 -27.33
C ALA A 26 20.32 6.44 -27.56
N PRO A 27 20.91 7.33 -26.74
CA PRO A 27 20.66 8.76 -26.88
C PRO A 27 21.20 9.26 -28.23
N PRO A 28 20.40 9.99 -29.05
CA PRO A 28 20.96 10.67 -30.21
C PRO A 28 21.92 11.74 -29.70
N ALA A 29 23.15 11.73 -30.21
CA ALA A 29 24.09 12.83 -30.06
C ALA A 29 23.51 14.04 -30.83
N SER A 30 22.67 14.83 -30.16
CA SER A 30 22.15 16.09 -30.68
C SER A 30 22.30 17.19 -29.63
N PRO A 31 22.84 18.37 -30.00
CA PRO A 31 23.27 19.41 -29.07
C PRO A 31 22.11 20.30 -28.62
N ALA A 32 21.04 19.71 -28.09
CA ALA A 32 19.85 20.43 -27.59
C ALA A 32 19.56 20.18 -26.10
N CYS A 33 20.52 19.63 -25.35
CA CYS A 33 20.33 19.29 -23.94
C CYS A 33 20.80 20.38 -22.99
N ALA A 34 20.04 21.47 -22.93
CA ALA A 34 20.10 22.42 -21.81
C ALA A 34 18.83 22.41 -20.93
N VAL A 35 17.91 21.46 -21.15
CA VAL A 35 16.67 21.29 -20.35
C VAL A 35 16.61 19.88 -19.75
N ARG A 36 17.73 19.34 -19.25
CA ARG A 36 17.73 18.08 -18.47
C ARG A 36 17.52 18.29 -16.96
N GLY A 37 17.86 19.47 -16.43
CA GLY A 37 17.84 19.71 -14.98
C GLY A 37 16.45 19.97 -14.37
N THR A 38 15.48 20.46 -15.14
CA THR A 38 14.14 20.81 -14.65
C THR A 38 13.18 19.63 -14.73
N ALA A 39 13.22 18.86 -15.81
CA ALA A 39 12.40 17.65 -15.99
C ALA A 39 12.76 16.55 -14.98
N ASP A 40 14.05 16.35 -14.71
CA ASP A 40 14.52 15.37 -13.73
C ASP A 40 14.15 15.75 -12.29
N ARG A 41 14.26 17.04 -11.95
CA ARG A 41 13.82 17.57 -10.66
C ARG A 41 12.30 17.49 -10.48
N ALA A 42 11.54 17.76 -11.54
CA ALA A 42 10.08 17.61 -11.54
C ALA A 42 9.68 16.14 -11.36
N ALA A 43 10.33 15.21 -12.05
CA ALA A 43 10.12 13.78 -11.89
C ALA A 43 10.44 13.31 -10.46
N ALA A 44 11.58 13.71 -9.89
CA ALA A 44 11.93 13.41 -8.50
C ALA A 44 10.89 13.96 -7.50
N SER A 45 10.38 15.18 -7.73
CA SER A 45 9.34 15.77 -6.87
C SER A 45 8.01 15.03 -6.96
N LEU A 46 7.65 14.51 -8.15
CA LEU A 46 6.46 13.70 -8.36
C LEU A 46 6.58 12.35 -7.67
N TRP A 47 7.71 11.66 -7.83
CA TRP A 47 7.95 10.37 -7.16
C TRP A 47 7.95 10.50 -5.65
N HIS A 48 8.55 11.56 -5.09
CA HIS A 48 8.45 11.85 -3.66
C HIS A 48 7.02 12.16 -3.20
N ALA A 49 6.19 12.81 -4.03
CA ALA A 49 4.79 13.03 -3.70
C ALA A 49 3.99 11.73 -3.70
N LEU A 50 4.26 10.82 -4.65
CA LEU A 50 3.65 9.49 -4.71
C LEU A 50 4.09 8.62 -3.54
N ASP A 51 5.38 8.62 -3.20
CA ASP A 51 5.94 7.89 -2.06
C ASP A 51 5.26 8.30 -0.75
N ARG A 52 5.13 9.62 -0.52
CA ARG A 52 4.37 10.15 0.63
C ARG A 52 2.88 9.79 0.59
N GLY A 53 2.27 9.75 -0.59
CA GLY A 53 0.85 9.39 -0.74
C GLY A 53 0.58 7.90 -0.53
N LEU A 54 1.58 7.05 -0.78
CA LEU A 54 1.50 5.60 -0.60
C LEU A 54 1.94 5.13 0.78
N ASP A 55 2.58 5.99 1.57
CA ASP A 55 3.00 5.68 2.92
C ASP A 55 1.78 5.41 3.84
N ALA A 56 1.59 4.12 4.15
CA ALA A 56 0.52 3.67 5.02
C ALA A 56 0.65 4.23 6.45
N ALA A 57 1.87 4.55 6.90
CA ALA A 57 2.11 5.11 8.22
C ALA A 57 1.54 6.53 8.36
N MET A 58 1.49 7.29 7.25
CA MET A 58 0.96 8.66 7.18
C MET A 58 -0.57 8.70 7.02
N ARG A 59 -1.22 7.55 6.80
CA ARG A 59 -2.66 7.48 6.60
C ARG A 59 -3.38 7.79 7.91
N GLN A 60 -4.44 8.59 7.86
CA GLN A 60 -5.25 8.98 9.03
C GLN A 60 -6.58 8.21 9.03
N PRO A 61 -6.65 7.04 9.67
CA PRO A 61 -7.87 6.26 9.72
C PRO A 61 -8.91 6.95 10.62
N ARG A 62 -10.13 7.03 10.10
CA ARG A 62 -11.30 7.53 10.84
C ARG A 62 -12.28 6.38 11.07
N ARG A 63 -12.86 6.32 12.27
CA ARG A 63 -14.00 5.43 12.56
C ARG A 63 -15.16 5.69 11.60
N ALA A 64 -15.78 4.61 11.14
CA ALA A 64 -17.05 4.71 10.43
C ALA A 64 -18.11 5.31 11.36
N ASP A 65 -18.95 6.19 10.83
CA ASP A 65 -20.01 6.81 11.60
C ASP A 65 -21.11 5.76 11.91
N GLY A 66 -21.72 5.85 13.10
CA GLY A 66 -22.83 4.97 13.49
C GLY A 66 -22.43 3.58 14.01
N ILE A 67 -21.15 3.32 14.27
CA ILE A 67 -20.72 2.11 14.97
C ILE A 67 -21.17 2.16 16.44
N LEU A 68 -21.83 1.10 16.91
CA LEU A 68 -22.22 0.94 18.30
C LEU A 68 -21.13 0.19 19.08
N GLU A 69 -20.77 0.71 20.25
CA GLU A 69 -19.73 0.14 21.10
C GLU A 69 -20.36 -0.46 22.37
N HIS A 70 -20.10 -1.74 22.63
CA HIS A 70 -20.56 -2.44 23.83
C HIS A 70 -19.38 -3.02 24.60
N ARG A 71 -19.26 -2.68 25.87
CA ARG A 71 -18.33 -3.32 26.80
C ARG A 71 -19.01 -4.54 27.42
N VAL A 72 -18.37 -5.69 27.30
CA VAL A 72 -18.87 -6.97 27.83
C VAL A 72 -17.85 -7.50 28.82
N GLU A 73 -18.30 -7.70 30.06
CA GLU A 73 -17.49 -8.29 31.11
C GLU A 73 -17.88 -9.75 31.30
N CYS A 74 -16.96 -10.66 30.99
CA CYS A 74 -17.15 -12.08 31.23
C CYS A 74 -16.27 -12.52 32.40
N ARG A 75 -16.89 -13.15 33.41
CA ARG A 75 -16.19 -13.66 34.61
C ARG A 75 -15.07 -14.65 34.30
N ARG A 76 -15.11 -15.29 33.13
CA ARG A 76 -14.19 -16.36 32.71
C ARG A 76 -13.18 -15.94 31.62
N GLU A 77 -13.55 -15.00 30.76
CA GLU A 77 -12.72 -14.53 29.62
C GLU A 77 -12.16 -13.11 29.81
N GLY A 78 -12.57 -12.40 30.86
CA GLY A 78 -12.22 -10.99 31.08
C GLY A 78 -13.11 -10.03 30.31
N THR A 79 -12.70 -8.77 30.28
CA THR A 79 -13.38 -7.69 29.56
C THR A 79 -13.07 -7.78 28.07
N HIS A 80 -14.09 -7.68 27.24
CA HIS A 80 -13.94 -7.49 25.80
C HIS A 80 -14.93 -6.45 25.30
N TYR A 81 -14.64 -5.91 24.12
CA TYR A 81 -15.48 -4.91 23.48
C TYR A 81 -16.10 -5.51 22.22
N VAL A 82 -17.35 -5.16 21.93
CA VAL A 82 -18.03 -5.54 20.70
C VAL A 82 -18.38 -4.27 19.95
N LEU A 83 -17.89 -4.19 18.72
CA LEU A 83 -18.28 -3.16 17.77
C LEU A 83 -19.36 -3.73 16.87
N GLN A 84 -20.48 -3.05 16.75
CA GLN A 84 -21.56 -3.43 15.86
C GLN A 84 -21.76 -2.34 14.80
N ASN A 85 -21.75 -2.75 13.53
CA ASN A 85 -22.15 -1.91 12.42
C ASN A 85 -23.62 -2.19 12.06
N PRO A 86 -24.57 -1.30 12.40
CA PRO A 86 -25.98 -1.50 12.11
C PRO A 86 -26.31 -1.43 10.61
N GLN A 87 -25.45 -0.83 9.79
CA GLN A 87 -25.69 -0.72 8.35
C GLN A 87 -25.39 -2.02 7.59
N THR A 88 -24.41 -2.80 8.06
CA THR A 88 -23.96 -4.03 7.38
C THR A 88 -24.23 -5.29 8.18
N ASP A 89 -24.88 -5.17 9.35
CA ASP A 89 -25.10 -6.24 10.33
C ASP A 89 -23.82 -7.02 10.69
N ALA A 90 -22.69 -6.33 10.63
CA ALA A 90 -21.38 -6.90 10.93
C ALA A 90 -21.00 -6.56 12.36
N TYR A 91 -20.40 -7.51 13.08
CA TYR A 91 -19.88 -7.28 14.41
C TYR A 91 -18.44 -7.76 14.53
N LEU A 92 -17.67 -7.09 15.38
CA LEU A 92 -16.28 -7.39 15.66
C LEU A 92 -16.05 -7.42 17.17
N LYS A 93 -15.50 -8.52 17.68
CA LYS A 93 -15.05 -8.64 19.08
C LYS A 93 -13.60 -8.17 19.16
N LEU A 94 -13.35 -7.20 20.03
CA LEU A 94 -12.06 -6.60 20.30
C LEU A 94 -11.60 -6.94 21.72
N SER A 95 -10.30 -7.22 21.86
CA SER A 95 -9.67 -7.23 23.18
C SER A 95 -9.51 -5.80 23.73
N GLU A 96 -9.10 -5.65 24.99
CA GLU A 96 -8.78 -4.32 25.55
C GLU A 96 -7.67 -3.61 24.77
N LYS A 97 -6.68 -4.37 24.28
CA LYS A 97 -5.56 -3.86 23.46
C LYS A 97 -6.04 -3.35 22.10
N ASP A 98 -6.93 -4.10 21.45
CA ASP A 98 -7.48 -3.67 20.16
C ASP A 98 -8.44 -2.50 20.32
N TYR A 99 -9.19 -2.47 21.42
CA TYR A 99 -10.07 -1.35 21.75
C TYR A 99 -9.28 -0.04 21.98
N PHE A 100 -8.10 -0.12 22.59
CA PHE A 100 -7.20 1.02 22.72
C PHE A 100 -6.82 1.62 21.35
N ILE A 101 -6.53 0.77 20.36
CA ILE A 101 -6.26 1.22 18.99
C ILE A 101 -7.52 1.86 18.40
N TRP A 102 -8.68 1.19 18.53
CA TRP A 102 -9.97 1.67 18.02
C TRP A 102 -10.31 3.08 18.51
N GLN A 103 -10.09 3.38 19.80
CA GLN A 103 -10.37 4.71 20.37
C GLN A 103 -9.52 5.82 19.75
N ARG A 104 -8.34 5.50 19.20
CA ARG A 104 -7.42 6.45 18.56
C ARG A 104 -7.66 6.63 17.06
N LEU A 105 -8.61 5.90 16.47
CA LEU A 105 -9.05 6.07 15.08
C LEU A 105 -10.01 7.27 14.94
N ASP A 106 -9.53 8.46 15.27
CA ASP A 106 -10.31 9.71 15.23
C ASP A 106 -10.20 10.44 13.87
N GLY A 107 -9.35 9.96 12.96
CA GLY A 107 -9.04 10.63 11.70
C GLY A 107 -8.10 11.82 11.84
N GLN A 108 -7.50 12.04 13.01
CA GLN A 108 -6.47 13.06 13.23
C GLN A 108 -5.08 12.42 13.31
N ARG A 109 -4.99 11.25 13.94
CA ARG A 109 -3.72 10.54 14.13
C ARG A 109 -3.33 9.70 12.92
N ALA A 110 -2.05 9.70 12.61
CA ALA A 110 -1.50 8.82 11.58
C ALA A 110 -1.32 7.40 12.13
N VAL A 111 -1.38 6.37 11.27
CA VAL A 111 -1.17 4.96 11.69
C VAL A 111 0.16 4.78 12.43
N GLY A 112 1.23 5.45 12.01
CA GLY A 112 2.53 5.40 12.66
C GLY A 112 2.51 5.94 14.10
N GLU A 113 1.77 7.02 14.35
CA GLU A 113 1.59 7.60 15.69
C GLU A 113 0.80 6.66 16.59
N ILE A 114 -0.28 6.08 16.06
CA ILE A 114 -1.11 5.10 16.78
C ILE A 114 -0.28 3.87 17.15
N ALA A 115 0.58 3.40 16.25
CA ALA A 115 1.48 2.28 16.50
C ALA A 115 2.53 2.61 17.58
N ALA A 116 3.13 3.80 17.54
CA ALA A 116 4.06 4.27 18.56
C ALA A 116 3.38 4.39 19.93
N ASP A 117 2.18 4.96 19.97
CA ASP A 117 1.34 5.06 21.17
C ASP A 117 1.02 3.68 21.77
N TYR A 118 0.67 2.71 20.92
CA TYR A 118 0.39 1.34 21.32
C TYR A 118 1.63 0.65 21.88
N LEU A 119 2.78 0.80 21.23
CA LEU A 119 4.03 0.22 21.70
C LEU A 119 4.43 0.83 23.04
N ASN A 120 4.37 2.16 23.19
CA ASN A 120 4.65 2.83 24.46
C ASN A 120 3.74 2.35 25.60
N ALA A 121 2.47 2.05 25.31
CA ALA A 121 1.51 1.58 26.31
C ALA A 121 1.66 0.11 26.70
N HIS A 122 2.25 -0.75 25.84
CA HIS A 122 2.23 -2.21 26.02
C HIS A 122 3.59 -2.91 26.01
N ASN A 123 4.70 -2.17 25.86
CA ASN A 123 6.05 -2.75 25.78
C ASN A 123 6.75 -2.81 27.16
N THR A 124 6.02 -3.24 28.19
CA THR A 124 6.53 -3.45 29.57
C THR A 124 6.65 -4.92 29.87
#